data_AF-A0A935H2K6-F1
#
_entry.id   AF-A0A935H2K6-F1
#
_cell.length_a   1.000
_cell.length_b   1.000
_cell.length_c   1.000
_cell.angle_alpha   90.00
_cell.angle_beta   90.00
_cell.angle_gamma   90.00
#
_symmetry.space_group_name_H-M   'P 1'
#
loop_
_entity.id
_entity.type
_entity.pdbx_description
1 polymer ?
#
loop_
_entity_poly.entity_id
_entity_poly.type
_entity_poly.pdbx_seq_one_letter_code
_entity_poly.pdbx_strand_id
1 'polypeptide(L)'
;MKNLERRIEAMEAIEPPAEELTIIRRIVWPGHLDAAIDHIRDDDGKEWTIQPGETEAAFTDRVISATQPNKNGVKRLIASNMELTNAIN
;
A
#
# COMPACT_ATOMS: atom_id res chain seq x y z
N MET A 1 10.98 -1.82 43.22
CA MET A 1 10.92 -2.90 42.20
C MET A 1 9.51 -3.11 41.67
N LYS A 2 8.50 -3.41 42.50
CA LYS A 2 7.10 -3.64 42.07
C LYS A 2 6.45 -2.58 41.15
N ASN A 3 6.84 -1.31 41.26
CA ASN A 3 6.30 -0.24 40.39
C ASN A 3 6.96 -0.23 39.00
N LEU A 4 8.26 -0.55 38.93
CA LEU A 4 8.99 -0.67 37.67
C LEU A 4 8.54 -1.92 36.90
N GLU A 5 8.35 -3.05 37.59
CA GLU A 5 7.84 -4.29 36.98
C GLU A 5 6.45 -4.10 36.36
N ARG A 6 5.51 -3.44 37.05
CA ARG A 6 4.19 -3.10 36.48
C ARG A 6 4.28 -2.15 35.29
N ARG A 7 5.23 -1.21 35.30
CA ARG A 7 5.43 -0.28 34.18
C ARG A 7 6.05 -0.98 32.98
N ILE A 8 6.90 -1.97 33.21
CA ILE A 8 7.48 -2.83 32.16
C ILE A 8 6.40 -3.74 31.58
N GLU A 9 5.61 -4.44 32.41
CA GLU A 9 4.47 -5.26 31.95
C GLU A 9 3.44 -4.44 31.16
N ALA A 10 3.14 -3.21 31.61
CA ALA A 10 2.24 -2.32 30.89
C ALA A 10 2.83 -1.79 29.57
N MET A 11 4.15 -1.75 29.43
CA MET A 11 4.82 -1.38 28.18
C MET A 11 4.95 -2.58 27.23
N GLU A 12 5.19 -3.78 27.74
CA GLU A 12 5.21 -5.04 26.96
C GLU A 12 3.81 -5.44 26.46
N ALA A 13 2.75 -5.07 27.18
CA ALA A 13 1.37 -5.23 26.73
C ALA A 13 0.95 -4.25 25.61
N ILE A 14 1.81 -3.27 25.29
CA ILE A 14 1.64 -2.32 24.19
C ILE A 14 2.70 -2.63 23.12
N GLU A 15 2.84 -3.90 22.72
CA GLU A 15 3.20 -4.13 21.33
C GLU A 15 1.97 -3.74 20.51
N PRO A 16 1.98 -2.60 19.77
CA PRO A 16 0.97 -2.42 18.75
C PRO A 16 1.03 -3.66 17.86
N PRO A 17 -0.09 -4.19 17.36
CA PRO A 17 -0.02 -5.17 16.29
C PRO A 17 0.91 -4.57 15.24
N ALA A 18 1.78 -5.38 14.63
CA ALA A 18 2.55 -4.93 13.48
C ALA A 18 1.53 -4.48 12.42
N GLU A 19 1.12 -3.21 12.49
CA GLU A 19 0.10 -2.64 11.63
C GLU A 19 0.73 -2.72 10.26
N GLU A 20 0.14 -3.57 9.43
CA GLU A 20 0.62 -3.85 8.09
C GLU A 20 0.62 -2.54 7.31
N LEU A 21 1.79 -1.90 7.24
CA LEU A 21 1.91 -0.57 6.68
C LEU A 21 1.82 -0.69 5.17
N THR A 22 0.83 -0.02 4.58
CA THR A 22 0.69 0.08 3.13
C THR A 22 1.05 1.47 2.67
N ILE A 23 1.99 1.56 1.72
CA ILE A 23 2.40 2.81 1.08
C ILE A 23 2.03 2.73 -0.40
N ILE A 24 1.17 3.65 -0.84
CA ILE A 24 0.77 3.79 -2.24
C ILE A 24 1.38 5.07 -2.80
N ARG A 25 2.25 4.94 -3.81
CA ARG A 25 2.80 6.06 -4.57
C ARG A 25 1.96 6.27 -5.83
N ARG A 26 1.21 7.37 -5.88
CA ARG A 26 0.43 7.78 -7.06
C ARG A 26 1.32 8.59 -8.00
N ILE A 27 1.59 8.07 -9.19
CA ILE A 27 2.33 8.76 -10.25
C ILE A 27 1.34 9.23 -11.32
N VAL A 28 1.35 10.53 -11.58
CA VAL A 28 0.46 11.20 -12.53
C VAL A 28 1.23 12.25 -13.34
N TRP A 29 0.68 12.65 -14.47
CA TRP A 29 1.22 13.77 -15.24
C TRP A 29 1.14 15.08 -14.45
N PRO A 30 2.08 16.02 -14.68
CA PRO A 30 1.99 17.36 -14.11
C PRO A 30 0.62 18.00 -14.41
N GLY A 31 -0.02 18.57 -13.39
CA GLY A 31 -1.35 19.18 -13.50
C GLY A 31 -2.54 18.22 -13.48
N HIS A 32 -2.32 16.90 -13.42
CA HIS A 32 -3.38 15.88 -13.49
C HIS A 32 -3.49 15.08 -12.18
N LEU A 33 -3.57 15.76 -11.03
CA LEU A 33 -3.60 15.13 -9.71
C LEU A 33 -4.80 14.17 -9.52
N ASP A 34 -5.91 14.45 -10.19
CA ASP A 34 -7.13 13.65 -10.14
C ASP A 34 -7.23 12.60 -11.27
N ALA A 35 -6.14 12.37 -12.03
CA ALA A 35 -6.14 11.38 -13.11
C ALA A 35 -6.49 10.00 -12.56
N ALA A 36 -7.50 9.35 -13.16
CA ALA A 36 -7.97 8.03 -12.74
C ALA A 36 -6.82 7.01 -12.70
N ILE A 37 -6.84 6.16 -11.67
CA ILE A 37 -5.90 5.06 -11.52
C ILE A 37 -6.54 3.78 -12.06
N ASP A 38 -5.93 3.21 -13.09
CA ASP A 38 -6.35 1.96 -13.71
C ASP A 38 -5.25 0.88 -13.67
N HIS A 39 -4.05 1.23 -13.17
CA HIS A 39 -2.89 0.35 -13.09
C HIS A 39 -2.16 0.49 -11.75
N ILE A 40 -1.86 -0.64 -11.11
CA ILE A 40 -1.04 -0.71 -9.89
C ILE A 40 0.00 -1.83 -10.05
N ARG A 41 1.23 -1.57 -9.61
CA ARG A 41 2.28 -2.59 -9.49
C ARG A 41 2.95 -2.58 -8.12
N ASP A 42 3.46 -3.73 -7.70
CA ASP A 42 4.27 -3.86 -6.48
C ASP A 42 5.79 -3.80 -6.75
N ASP A 43 6.59 -3.88 -5.68
CA ASP A 43 8.06 -3.88 -5.75
C ASP A 43 8.62 -5.16 -6.40
N ASP A 44 7.87 -6.27 -6.40
CA ASP A 44 8.27 -7.56 -6.97
C ASP A 44 7.93 -7.67 -8.47
N GLY A 45 7.32 -6.63 -9.03
CA GLY A 45 6.95 -6.55 -10.45
C GLY A 45 5.62 -7.23 -10.78
N LYS A 46 4.82 -7.57 -9.78
CA LYS A 46 3.44 -8.02 -10.01
C LYS A 46 2.57 -6.82 -10.32
N GLU A 47 1.73 -6.97 -11.34
CA GLU A 47 0.92 -5.90 -11.87
C GLU A 47 -0.56 -6.27 -11.84
N TRP A 48 -1.40 -5.26 -11.67
CA TRP A 48 -2.85 -5.39 -11.71
C TRP A 48 -3.44 -4.23 -12.49
N THR A 49 -4.52 -4.54 -13.20
CA THR A 49 -5.37 -3.54 -13.85
C THR A 49 -6.75 -3.53 -13.22
N ILE A 50 -7.44 -2.40 -13.35
CA ILE A 50 -8.83 -2.27 -12.98
C ILE A 50 -9.70 -3.23 -13.82
N GLN A 51 -10.71 -3.83 -13.19
CA GLN A 51 -11.66 -4.70 -13.86
C GLN A 51 -12.85 -3.91 -14.41
N PRO A 52 -13.56 -4.41 -15.45
CA PRO A 52 -14.76 -3.76 -15.95
C PRO A 52 -15.82 -3.58 -14.84
N GLY A 53 -16.25 -2.33 -14.63
CA GLY A 53 -17.23 -1.98 -13.61
C GLY A 53 -16.68 -1.86 -12.18
N GLU A 54 -15.38 -2.06 -11.97
CA GLU A 54 -14.71 -1.85 -10.69
C GLU A 54 -14.47 -0.35 -10.45
N THR A 55 -14.59 0.10 -9.20
CA THR A 55 -14.24 1.47 -8.81
C THR A 55 -12.76 1.55 -8.45
N GLU A 56 -12.14 2.74 -8.52
CA GLU A 56 -10.74 2.95 -8.12
C GLU A 56 -10.47 2.50 -6.67
N ALA A 57 -11.44 2.72 -5.76
CA ALA A 57 -11.35 2.28 -4.38
C ALA A 57 -11.38 0.76 -4.25
N ALA A 58 -12.35 0.09 -4.90
CA ALA A 58 -12.45 -1.38 -4.88
C ALA A 58 -11.22 -2.04 -5.51
N PHE A 59 -10.70 -1.44 -6.59
CA PHE A 59 -9.46 -1.86 -7.22
C PHE A 59 -8.28 -1.77 -6.25
N THR A 60 -8.12 -0.60 -5.61
CA THR A 60 -7.05 -0.38 -4.64
C THR A 60 -7.11 -1.37 -3.48
N ASP A 61 -8.29 -1.56 -2.88
CA ASP A 61 -8.49 -2.51 -1.76
C ASP A 61 -8.18 -3.95 -2.16
N ARG A 62 -8.57 -4.35 -3.38
CA ARG A 62 -8.25 -5.67 -3.93
C ARG A 62 -6.74 -5.87 -4.06
N VAL A 63 -6.01 -4.87 -4.56
CA VAL A 63 -4.56 -4.96 -4.72
C VAL A 63 -3.85 -5.00 -3.37
N ILE A 64 -4.25 -4.15 -2.42
CA ILE A 64 -3.70 -4.17 -1.04
C ILE A 64 -3.89 -5.56 -0.41
N SER A 65 -5.07 -6.15 -0.57
CA SER A 65 -5.37 -7.48 -0.02
C SER A 65 -4.57 -8.60 -0.68
N ALA A 66 -4.24 -8.46 -1.97
CA ALA A 66 -3.51 -9.45 -2.75
C ALA A 66 -1.98 -9.33 -2.67
N THR A 67 -1.48 -8.22 -2.13
CA THR A 67 -0.05 -7.91 -2.02
C THR A 67 0.48 -8.42 -0.69
N GLN A 68 1.66 -9.03 -0.70
CA GLN A 68 2.35 -9.42 0.54
C GLN A 68 3.27 -8.28 1.00
N PRO A 69 3.42 -8.07 2.32
CA PRO A 69 4.39 -7.12 2.81
C PRO A 69 5.82 -7.59 2.48
N ASN A 70 6.71 -6.64 2.20
CA ASN A 70 8.12 -6.94 1.97
C ASN A 70 8.84 -7.34 3.28
N LYS A 71 10.14 -7.61 3.22
CA LYS A 71 10.98 -7.97 4.37
C LYS A 71 10.97 -6.98 5.56
N ASN A 72 10.51 -5.75 5.33
CA ASN A 72 10.38 -4.72 6.37
C ASN A 72 8.93 -4.60 6.89
N GLY A 73 8.03 -5.51 6.51
CA GLY A 73 6.63 -5.48 6.92
C GLY A 73 5.77 -4.46 6.16
N VAL A 74 6.22 -3.96 5.00
CA VAL A 74 5.54 -2.88 4.26
C VAL A 74 5.04 -3.36 2.90
N LYS A 75 3.76 -3.12 2.58
CA LYS A 75 3.25 -3.23 1.21
C LYS A 75 3.57 -1.95 0.46
N ARG A 76 4.37 -2.05 -0.60
CA ARG A 76 4.72 -0.92 -1.46
C ARG A 76 4.06 -1.09 -2.81
N LEU A 77 3.25 -0.11 -3.17
CA LEU A 77 2.48 -0.08 -4.40
C LEU A 77 2.76 1.21 -5.16
N ILE A 78 2.85 1.09 -6.49
CA ILE A 78 2.95 2.21 -7.41
C ILE A 78 1.68 2.20 -8.25
N ALA A 79 0.88 3.24 -8.07
CA ALA A 79 -0.40 3.46 -8.74
C ALA A 79 -0.24 4.51 -9.84
N SER A 80 -0.80 4.24 -11.01
CA SER A 80 -0.71 5.12 -12.18
C SER A 80 -1.87 4.86 -13.14
N ASN A 81 -1.93 5.61 -14.24
CA ASN A 81 -2.70 5.19 -15.39
C ASN A 81 -1.82 4.37 -16.37
N MET A 82 -2.44 3.53 -17.18
CA MET A 82 -1.75 2.66 -18.13
C MET A 82 -1.00 3.45 -19.20
N GLU A 83 -1.55 4.58 -19.61
CA GLU A 83 -0.92 5.50 -20.57
C GLU A 83 0.44 5.99 -20.07
N LEU A 84 0.51 6.45 -18.82
CA LEU A 84 1.75 6.93 -18.20
C LEU A 84 2.72 5.77 -17.93
N THR A 85 2.21 4.60 -17.55
CA THR A 85 3.04 3.39 -17.40
C THR A 85 3.77 3.06 -18.72
N ASN A 86 3.04 3.11 -19.85
CA ASN A 86 3.61 2.84 -21.17
C ASN A 86 4.55 3.95 -21.68
N ALA A 87 4.42 5.17 -21.17
CA ALA A 87 5.27 6.30 -21.57
C ALA A 87 6.63 6.34 -20.83
N ILE A 88 6.74 5.66 -19.69
CA ILE A 88 7.92 5.71 -18.81
C ILE A 88 8.77 4.43 -18.89
N ASN A 89 8.19 3.33 -19.39
CA ASN A 89 8.90 2.06 -19.66
C ASN A 89 9.47 2.02 -21.08
#